data_AF-A0A382V949-F1
#
_entry.id   AF-A0A382V949-F1
#
_cell.length_a   1.000
_cell.length_b   1.000
_cell.length_c   1.000
_cell.angle_alpha   90.00
_cell.angle_beta   90.00
_cell.angle_gamma   90.00
#
_symmetry.space_group_name_H-M   'P 1'
#
loop_
_entity.id
_entity.type
_entity.pdbx_description
1 polymer ?
#
loop_
_entity_poly.entity_id
_entity_poly.type
_entity_poly.pdbx_seq_one_letter_code
_entity_poly.pdbx_strand_id
1 'polypeptide(L)'
;MTSFDIFVSVVLGFSLLFSLMKGFVREVFSLLAYVGGYLMAVKYQSTAAHFLMESIPSKPLAKLIAFGTIYIMTAIIISLMGKVARAMLWSGTDLSMFDRILGGIVG
;
A
#
# COMPACT_ATOMS: atom_id res chain seq x y z
N MET A 1 -1.81 5.27 -43.75
CA MET A 1 -1.98 4.41 -42.55
C MET A 1 -2.46 3.08 -43.07
N THR A 2 -1.58 2.10 -43.14
CA THR A 2 -1.98 0.73 -43.48
C THR A 2 -2.88 0.17 -42.38
N SER A 3 -3.76 -0.78 -42.69
CA SER A 3 -4.57 -1.46 -41.66
C SER A 3 -3.70 -2.11 -40.58
N PHE A 4 -2.45 -2.45 -40.93
CA PHE A 4 -1.41 -2.90 -40.02
C PHE A 4 -0.99 -1.82 -39.00
N ASP A 5 -0.75 -0.58 -39.45
CA ASP A 5 -0.39 0.54 -38.56
C ASP A 5 -1.46 0.78 -37.49
N ILE A 6 -2.75 0.72 -37.89
CA ILE A 6 -3.89 0.91 -36.97
C ILE A 6 -3.94 -0.22 -35.92
N PHE A 7 -3.74 -1.46 -36.35
CA PHE A 7 -3.73 -2.62 -35.45
C PHE A 7 -2.60 -2.50 -34.40
N VAL A 8 -1.39 -2.14 -34.83
CA VAL A 8 -0.24 -1.96 -33.95
C VAL A 8 -0.47 -0.80 -32.96
N SER A 9 -1.01 0.34 -33.41
CA SER A 9 -1.33 1.45 -32.52
C SER A 9 -2.34 1.08 -31.43
N VAL A 10 -3.36 0.28 -31.75
CA VAL A 10 -4.35 -0.19 -30.77
C VAL A 10 -3.68 -1.09 -29.72
N VAL A 11 -2.89 -2.07 -30.14
CA VAL A 11 -2.18 -2.97 -29.22
C VAL A 11 -1.23 -2.19 -28.31
N LEU A 12 -0.43 -1.27 -28.87
CA LEU A 12 0.47 -0.43 -28.10
C LEU A 12 -0.29 0.46 -27.10
N GLY A 13 -1.41 1.06 -27.50
CA GLY A 13 -2.27 1.84 -26.61
C GLY A 13 -2.76 1.01 -25.41
N PHE A 14 -3.27 -0.20 -25.66
CA PHE A 14 -3.67 -1.12 -24.60
C PHE A 14 -2.50 -1.55 -23.70
N SER A 15 -1.33 -1.84 -24.27
CA SER A 15 -0.13 -2.20 -23.49
C SER A 15 0.34 -1.05 -22.59
N LEU A 16 0.30 0.19 -23.08
CA LEU A 16 0.62 1.38 -22.29
C LEU A 16 -0.36 1.57 -21.14
N LEU A 17 -1.67 1.45 -21.39
CA LEU A 17 -2.69 1.53 -20.35
C LEU A 17 -2.50 0.45 -19.28
N PHE A 18 -2.27 -0.80 -19.69
CA PHE A 18 -2.00 -1.89 -18.75
C PHE A 18 -0.72 -1.68 -17.94
N SER A 19 0.33 -1.15 -18.57
CA SER A 19 1.59 -0.82 -17.89
C SER A 19 1.40 0.30 -16.87
N LEU A 20 0.62 1.33 -17.20
CA LEU A 20 0.27 2.42 -16.29
C LEU A 20 -0.57 1.93 -15.12
N MET A 21 -1.54 1.04 -15.33
CA MET A 21 -2.34 0.47 -14.24
C MET A 21 -1.49 -0.27 -13.21
N LYS A 22 -0.42 -0.96 -13.63
CA LYS A 22 0.53 -1.64 -12.72
C LYS A 22 1.20 -0.66 -11.75
N GLY A 23 1.69 0.48 -12.27
CA GLY A 23 2.29 1.53 -11.46
C GLY A 23 1.26 2.32 -10.63
N PHE A 24 0.10 2.59 -11.22
CA PHE A 24 -0.94 3.44 -10.64
C PHE A 24 -1.52 2.87 -9.35
N VAL A 25 -1.80 1.56 -9.29
CA VAL A 25 -2.28 0.93 -8.05
C VAL A 25 -1.27 1.12 -6.93
N ARG A 26 0.03 0.98 -7.20
CA ARG A 26 1.07 1.23 -6.19
C ARG A 26 1.05 2.66 -5.70
N GLU A 27 0.93 3.61 -6.61
CA GLU A 27 0.96 5.03 -6.27
C GLU A 27 -0.26 5.43 -5.44
N VAL A 28 -1.46 4.99 -5.83
CA VAL A 28 -2.69 5.28 -5.09
C VAL A 28 -2.61 4.75 -3.65
N PHE A 29 -2.18 3.50 -3.45
CA PHE A 29 -2.05 2.96 -2.09
C PHE A 29 -0.94 3.64 -1.28
N SER A 30 0.14 4.10 -1.92
CA SER A 30 1.19 4.89 -1.26
C SER A 30 0.64 6.24 -0.77
N LEU A 31 -0.12 6.94 -1.63
CA LEU A 31 -0.78 8.19 -1.27
C LEU A 31 -1.82 7.99 -0.18
N LEU A 32 -2.62 6.92 -0.25
CA LEU A 32 -3.56 6.55 0.80
C LEU A 32 -2.86 6.23 2.12
N ALA A 33 -1.71 5.56 2.10
CA ALA A 33 -0.94 5.28 3.31
C ALA A 33 -0.45 6.58 3.96
N TYR A 34 0.01 7.53 3.14
CA TYR A 34 0.47 8.82 3.61
C TYR A 34 -0.67 9.67 4.20
N VAL A 35 -1.72 9.90 3.41
CA VAL A 35 -2.87 10.73 3.81
C VAL A 35 -3.69 10.05 4.90
N GLY A 36 -4.01 8.77 4.73
CA GLY A 36 -4.78 7.99 5.70
C GLY A 36 -4.03 7.81 7.02
N GLY A 37 -2.72 7.55 6.97
CA GLY A 37 -1.87 7.49 8.16
C GLY A 37 -1.87 8.81 8.91
N TYR A 38 -1.71 9.94 8.21
CA TYR A 38 -1.74 11.27 8.81
C TYR A 38 -3.10 11.57 9.45
N LEU A 39 -4.21 11.33 8.75
CA LEU A 39 -5.56 11.58 9.25
C LEU A 39 -5.87 10.75 10.51
N MET A 40 -5.53 9.45 10.50
CA MET A 40 -5.72 8.60 11.67
C MET A 40 -4.84 9.02 12.84
N ALA A 41 -3.58 9.39 12.58
CA ALA A 41 -2.68 9.87 13.62
C ALA A 41 -3.17 11.16 14.25
N VAL A 42 -3.61 12.17 13.47
CA VAL A 42 -4.18 13.41 14.02
C VAL A 42 -5.43 13.14 14.86
N LYS A 43 -6.30 12.23 14.40
CA LYS A 43 -7.56 11.91 15.08
C LYS A 43 -7.34 11.18 16.40
N TYR A 44 -6.46 10.18 16.42
CA TYR A 44 -6.31 9.27 17.56
C TYR A 44 -5.10 9.56 18.46
N GLN A 45 -4.18 10.46 18.07
CA GLN A 45 -3.01 10.79 18.90
C GLN A 45 -3.37 11.24 20.32
N SER A 46 -4.47 11.97 20.50
CA SER A 46 -4.82 12.49 21.83
C SER A 46 -5.29 11.36 22.75
N THR A 47 -6.11 10.46 22.23
CA THR A 47 -6.56 9.26 22.94
C THR A 47 -5.38 8.33 23.24
N ALA A 48 -4.51 8.08 22.26
CA ALA A 48 -3.32 7.25 22.46
C ALA A 48 -2.33 7.88 23.45
N ALA A 49 -2.16 9.20 23.44
CA ALA A 49 -1.29 9.91 24.36
C ALA A 49 -1.71 9.75 25.82
N HIS A 50 -2.99 9.59 26.14
CA HIS A 50 -3.44 9.35 27.51
C HIS A 50 -2.81 8.08 28.12
N PHE A 51 -2.65 7.01 27.33
CA PHE A 51 -1.98 5.80 27.78
C PHE A 51 -0.47 6.01 27.95
N LEU A 52 0.15 6.85 27.12
CA LEU A 52 1.58 7.17 27.26
C LEU A 52 1.89 8.14 28.40
N MET A 53 0.92 8.93 28.86
CA MET A 53 1.12 9.88 29.96
C MET A 53 1.43 9.20 31.30
N GLU A 54 1.14 7.90 31.46
CA GLU A 54 1.57 7.12 32.63
C GLU A 54 3.09 6.92 32.68
N SER A 55 3.75 6.87 31.52
CA SER A 55 5.21 6.68 31.42
C SER A 55 5.98 7.95 31.04
N ILE A 56 5.32 8.92 30.40
CA ILE A 56 5.94 10.13 29.86
C ILE A 56 5.25 11.36 30.46
N PRO A 57 5.94 12.11 31.36
CA PRO A 57 5.36 13.28 32.02
C PRO A 57 5.05 14.44 31.06
N SER A 58 5.75 14.51 29.92
CA SER A 58 5.62 15.60 28.95
C SER A 58 4.49 15.34 27.95
N LYS A 59 3.37 16.03 28.15
CA LYS A 59 2.17 15.97 27.28
C LYS A 59 2.47 16.20 25.77
N PRO A 60 3.35 17.14 25.36
CA PRO A 60 3.67 17.32 23.94
C PRO A 60 4.43 16.12 23.37
N LEU A 61 5.33 15.53 24.15
CA LEU A 61 6.18 14.42 23.73
C LEU A 61 5.36 13.14 23.60
N ALA A 62 4.47 12.87 24.56
CA ALA A 62 3.54 11.73 24.51
C ALA A 62 2.63 11.78 23.27
N LYS A 63 2.13 12.97 22.91
CA LYS A 63 1.35 13.17 21.67
C LYS A 63 2.17 12.91 20.41
N LEU A 64 3.42 13.38 20.36
CA LEU A 64 4.30 13.17 19.21
C LEU A 64 4.60 11.68 19.00
N ILE A 65 4.89 10.95 20.08
CA ILE A 65 5.15 9.50 20.02
C ILE A 65 3.87 8.77 19.59
N ALA A 66 2.72 9.08 20.22
CA ALA A 66 1.44 8.50 19.86
C ALA A 66 1.10 8.71 18.38
N PHE A 67 1.31 9.92 17.88
CA PHE A 67 1.12 10.27 16.47
C PHE A 67 2.01 9.39 15.57
N GLY A 68 3.32 9.31 15.86
CA GLY A 68 4.27 8.52 15.09
C GLY A 68 3.89 7.04 15.05
N THR A 69 3.52 6.46 16.20
CA THR A 69 3.09 5.07 16.30
C THR A 69 1.85 4.81 15.46
N ILE A 70 0.80 5.63 15.58
CA ILE A 70 -0.45 5.46 14.81
C ILE A 70 -0.18 5.63 13.31
N TYR A 71 0.60 6.62 12.92
CA TYR A 71 0.96 6.87 11.52
C TYR A 71 1.63 5.65 10.90
N ILE A 72 2.68 5.13 11.55
CA ILE A 72 3.44 3.97 11.06
C ILE A 72 2.54 2.74 10.97
N MET A 73 1.76 2.44 12.02
CA MET A 73 0.86 1.28 12.03
C MET A 73 -0.17 1.37 10.90
N THR A 74 -0.80 2.51 10.73
CA THR A 74 -1.81 2.73 9.67
C THR A 74 -1.18 2.65 8.28
N ALA A 75 -0.02 3.28 8.08
CA ALA A 75 0.70 3.26 6.81
C ALA A 75 1.12 1.83 6.43
N ILE A 76 1.57 1.02 7.40
CA ILE A 76 1.89 -0.40 7.19
C ILE A 76 0.64 -1.17 6.75
N ILE A 77 -0.49 -1.01 7.44
CA ILE A 77 -1.75 -1.69 7.10
C ILE A 77 -2.17 -1.35 5.67
N ILE A 78 -2.23 -0.06 5.32
CA ILE A 78 -2.63 0.39 3.98
C ILE A 78 -1.64 -0.11 2.91
N SER A 79 -0.34 -0.06 3.20
CA SER A 79 0.69 -0.57 2.30
C SER A 79 0.57 -2.08 2.07
N LEU A 80 0.22 -2.84 3.11
CA LEU A 80 0.01 -4.28 3.03
C LEU A 80 -1.25 -4.59 2.22
N MET A 81 -2.34 -3.86 2.44
CA MET A 81 -3.54 -3.93 1.60
C MET A 81 -3.23 -3.63 0.13
N GLY A 82 -2.41 -2.61 -0.14
CA GLY A 82 -1.96 -2.32 -1.50
C GLY A 82 -1.13 -3.44 -2.13
N LYS A 83 -0.30 -4.14 -1.35
CA LYS A 83 0.42 -5.33 -1.81
C LYS A 83 -0.53 -6.48 -2.16
N VAL A 84 -1.52 -6.74 -1.30
CA VAL A 84 -2.52 -7.80 -1.52
C VAL A 84 -3.43 -7.47 -2.70
N ALA A 85 -3.89 -6.23 -2.83
CA ALA A 85 -4.69 -5.78 -3.97
C ALA A 85 -3.93 -5.97 -5.29
N ARG A 86 -2.64 -5.62 -5.33
CA ARG A 86 -1.77 -5.93 -6.47
C ARG A 86 -1.70 -7.44 -6.71
N ALA A 87 -1.38 -8.22 -5.67
CA ALA A 87 -1.29 -9.67 -5.82
C ALA A 87 -2.58 -10.28 -6.40
N MET A 88 -3.76 -9.86 -5.93
CA MET A 88 -5.05 -10.35 -6.42
C MET A 88 -5.31 -9.94 -7.88
N LEU A 89 -5.10 -8.67 -8.23
CA LEU A 89 -5.31 -8.17 -9.60
C LEU A 89 -4.41 -8.86 -10.64
N TRP A 90 -3.20 -9.28 -10.23
CA TRP A 90 -2.22 -9.92 -11.11
C TRP A 90 -2.06 -11.44 -10.91
N SER A 91 -2.72 -12.02 -9.90
CA SER A 91 -2.71 -13.47 -9.61
C SER A 91 -3.35 -14.33 -10.70
N GLY A 92 -4.09 -13.74 -11.64
CA GLY A 92 -4.57 -14.43 -12.83
C GLY A 92 -3.50 -14.73 -13.88
N THR A 93 -2.26 -14.26 -13.70
CA THR A 93 -1.20 -14.38 -14.71
C THR A 93 -0.04 -15.29 -14.37
N ASP A 94 0.29 -15.56 -13.10
CA ASP A 94 1.41 -16.43 -12.76
C ASP A 94 1.27 -17.13 -11.40
N LEU A 95 1.48 -18.44 -11.46
CA LEU A 95 1.43 -19.52 -10.47
C LEU A 95 2.31 -19.35 -9.20
N SER A 96 2.63 -18.13 -8.75
CA SER A 96 3.74 -17.93 -7.79
C SER A 96 3.41 -18.22 -6.31
N MET A 97 2.12 -18.30 -5.93
CA MET A 97 1.74 -18.55 -4.53
C MET A 97 1.82 -20.03 -4.12
N PHE A 98 1.54 -20.97 -5.03
CA PHE A 98 1.64 -22.41 -4.72
C PHE A 98 3.10 -22.87 -4.65
N ASP A 99 3.98 -22.40 -5.54
CA ASP A 99 5.41 -22.71 -5.52
C ASP A 99 6.10 -22.22 -4.24
N ARG A 100 5.65 -21.10 -3.67
CA ARG A 100 6.26 -20.51 -2.47
C ARG A 100 5.92 -21.26 -1.17
N ILE A 101 4.80 -22.00 -1.16
CA ILE A 101 4.41 -22.86 -0.03
C ILE A 101 5.07 -24.23 -0.15
N LEU A 102 5.11 -24.81 -1.36
CA LEU A 102 5.78 -26.09 -1.62
C LEU A 102 7.30 -26.00 -1.45
N GLY A 103 7.93 -24.90 -1.90
CA GLY A 103 9.35 -24.66 -1.72
C GLY A 103 9.79 -24.37 -0.27
N GLY A 104 8.86 -24.05 0.64
CA GLY A 104 9.15 -23.87 2.07
C GLY A 104 8.95 -25.13 2.92
N ILE A 105 8.35 -26.18 2.37
CA ILE A 105 8.09 -27.45 3.07
C ILE A 105 9.04 -28.56 2.59
N VAL A 106 9.54 -28.48 1.35
CA VAL A 106 10.47 -29.46 0.76
C VAL A 106 11.94 -29.00 0.83
N GLY A 107 12.20 -27.76 1.29
CA GLY A 107 13.54 -27.18 1.48
C GLY A 107 13.92 -27.04 2.95
#